data_AF-A0A945EEA9-F1
#
_entry.id   AF-A0A945EEA9-F1
#
_cell.length_a   1.000
_cell.length_b   1.000
_cell.length_c   1.000
_cell.angle_alpha   90.00
_cell.angle_beta   90.00
_cell.angle_gamma   90.00
#
_symmetry.space_group_name_H-M   'P 1'
#
loop_
_entity.id
_entity.type
_entity.pdbx_description
1 polymer ?
#
loop_
_entity_poly.entity_id
_entity_poly.type
_entity_poly.pdbx_seq_one_letter_code
_entity_poly.pdbx_strand_id
1 'polypeptide(L)' 'NNKIAGAALDVFEIEPPVDPSFATMDNVLITPHIGGSTEEAILAMGMAAIEGLENSKDPLNFL' A
#
# COMPACT_ATOMS: atom_id res chain seq x y z
N ASN A 1 3.57 24.21 16.58
CA ASN A 1 3.48 23.11 17.56
C ASN A 1 4.24 21.89 17.03
N ASN A 2 5.58 21.87 17.16
CA ASN A 2 6.50 20.77 16.80
C ASN A 2 6.25 19.52 17.67
N LYS A 3 5.00 19.02 17.67
CA LYS A 3 4.56 17.87 18.46
C LYS A 3 5.00 16.56 17.83
N ILE A 4 5.09 16.54 16.50
CA ILE A 4 5.61 15.40 15.74
C ILE A 4 7.02 15.78 15.30
N ALA A 5 8.00 15.01 15.75
CA ALA A 5 9.40 15.21 15.41
C ALA A 5 9.68 14.87 13.94
N GLY A 6 8.98 13.87 13.40
CA GLY A 6 9.00 13.50 11.99
C GLY A 6 7.96 12.44 11.65
N ALA A 7 7.77 12.15 10.36
CA ALA A 7 6.84 11.15 9.86
C ALA A 7 7.44 10.37 8.68
N ALA A 8 6.95 9.14 8.47
CA ALA A 8 7.24 8.35 7.27
C ALA A 8 5.92 7.91 6.64
N LEU A 9 5.74 8.17 5.35
CA LEU A 9 4.50 7.91 4.61
C LEU A 9 4.79 7.00 3.41
N ASP A 10 4.09 5.88 3.32
CA ASP A 10 4.08 5.04 2.11
C ASP A 10 2.83 5.29 1.26
N VAL A 11 1.74 5.77 1.87
CA VAL A 11 0.44 5.99 1.21
C VAL A 11 -0.05 7.41 1.41
N PHE A 12 -0.87 7.88 0.47
CA PHE A 12 -1.52 9.19 0.49
C PHE A 12 -3.04 9.05 0.43
N GLU A 13 -3.77 10.07 0.87
CA GLU A 13 -5.24 10.09 0.76
C GLU A 13 -5.70 10.03 -0.70
N ILE A 14 -4.99 10.74 -1.59
CA ILE A 14 -5.20 10.71 -3.03
C ILE A 14 -3.88 10.31 -3.70
N GLU A 15 -3.94 9.28 -4.55
CA GLU A 15 -2.78 8.75 -5.26
C GLU A 15 -2.98 8.78 -6.79
N PRO A 16 -1.93 9.12 -7.58
CA PRO A 16 -0.60 9.55 -7.13
C PRO A 16 -0.65 10.96 -6.49
N PRO A 17 0.22 11.26 -5.50
CA PRO A 17 0.19 12.57 -4.84
C PRO A 17 0.59 13.68 -5.80
N VAL A 18 -0.31 14.65 -5.99
CA VAL A 18 -0.07 15.86 -6.80
C VAL A 18 0.43 17.04 -5.95
N ASP A 19 0.18 16.99 -4.64
CA ASP A 19 0.62 18.01 -3.69
C ASP A 19 2.05 17.71 -3.20
N PRO A 20 3.04 18.58 -3.48
CA PRO A 20 4.41 18.38 -3.05
C PRO A 20 4.65 18.71 -1.57
N SER A 21 3.63 19.19 -0.82
CA SER A 21 3.79 19.71 0.54
C SER A 21 4.57 18.77 1.45
N PHE A 22 4.23 17.48 1.51
CA PHE A 22 4.96 16.51 2.32
C PHE A 22 6.37 16.23 1.80
N ALA A 23 6.59 16.22 0.48
CA ALA A 23 7.89 15.96 -0.12
C ALA A 23 8.91 17.08 0.13
N THR A 24 8.45 18.28 0.47
CA THR A 24 9.30 19.44 0.78
C THR A 24 9.66 19.56 2.26
N MET A 25 9.14 18.69 3.14
CA MET A 25 9.41 18.76 4.58
C MET A 25 10.67 17.96 4.95
N ASP A 26 11.66 18.62 5.55
CA ASP A 26 12.93 17.98 5.96
C ASP A 26 12.77 16.84 6.96
N ASN A 27 11.66 16.81 7.71
CA ASN A 27 11.36 15.79 8.72
C ASN A 27 10.34 14.74 8.27
N VAL A 28 10.08 14.64 6.96
CA VAL A 28 9.16 13.65 6.39
C VAL A 28 9.90 12.79 5.37
N LEU A 29 9.82 11.46 5.56
CA LEU A 29 10.29 10.47 4.60
C LEU A 29 9.09 9.93 3.82
N ILE A 30 9.24 9.78 2.49
CA ILE A 30 8.16 9.32 1.62
C ILE A 30 8.64 8.15 0.78
N THR A 31 7.77 7.15 0.63
CA THR A 31 7.90 6.07 -0.36
C THR A 31 6.63 6.02 -1.23
N PRO A 32 6.72 5.68 -2.53
CA PRO A 32 5.58 5.77 -3.44
C PRO A 32 4.73 4.47 -3.45
N HIS A 33 4.07 4.15 -2.34
CA HIS A 33 3.22 2.96 -2.18
C HIS A 33 3.93 1.64 -2.55
N ILE A 34 5.15 1.48 -2.02
CA ILE A 34 6.01 0.32 -2.31
C ILE A 34 6.18 -0.63 -1.13
N GLY A 35 5.42 -0.43 -0.04
CA GLY A 35 5.50 -1.30 1.14
C GLY A 35 5.25 -2.78 0.85
N GLY A 36 4.43 -3.08 -0.17
CA GLY A 36 4.13 -4.45 -0.63
C GLY A 36 4.95 -4.91 -1.83
N SER A 37 5.95 -4.16 -2.28
CA SER A 37 6.66 -4.42 -3.54
C SER A 37 7.91 -5.30 -3.42
N THR A 38 8.00 -6.15 -2.39
CA THR A 38 9.07 -7.18 -2.34
C THR A 38 8.75 -8.35 -3.27
N GLU A 39 9.78 -9.08 -3.70
CA GLU A 39 9.60 -10.25 -4.57
C GLU A 39 8.70 -11.30 -3.92
N GLU A 40 8.85 -11.54 -2.61
CA GLU A 40 8.07 -12.50 -1.84
C GLU A 40 6.61 -12.07 -1.71
N ALA A 41 6.35 -10.79 -1.45
CA ALA A 41 4.99 -10.26 -1.32
C ALA A 41 4.23 -10.33 -2.65
N ILE A 42 4.89 -9.96 -3.75
CA ILE A 42 4.33 -10.04 -5.10
C ILE A 42 4.04 -11.51 -5.47
N LEU A 43 4.97 -12.43 -5.18
CA LEU A 43 4.77 -13.86 -5.43
C LEU A 43 3.59 -14.40 -4.62
N ALA A 44 3.51 -14.10 -3.32
CA ALA A 44 2.43 -14.54 -2.46
C ALA A 44 1.06 -14.01 -2.94
N MET A 45 0.98 -12.74 -3.33
CA MET A 45 -0.22 -12.14 -3.89
C MET A 45 -0.65 -12.81 -5.20
N GLY A 46 0.30 -13.06 -6.11
CA GLY A 46 0.03 -13.77 -7.36
C GLY A 46 -0.49 -15.19 -7.13
N MET A 47 0.15 -15.94 -6.22
CA MET A 47 -0.29 -17.28 -5.86
C MET A 47 -1.68 -17.29 -5.23
N ALA A 48 -1.98 -16.33 -4.34
CA ALA A 48 -3.30 -16.20 -3.73
C ALA A 48 -4.40 -15.89 -4.77
N ALA A 49 -4.09 -15.07 -5.78
CA ALA A 49 -5.03 -14.78 -6.86
C ALA A 49 -5.32 -16.02 -7.73
N ILE A 50 -4.28 -16.80 -8.06
CA ILE A 50 -4.43 -18.08 -8.81
C ILE A 50 -5.29 -19.06 -8.00
N GLU A 51 -4.95 -19.27 -6.72
CA GLU A 51 -5.69 -20.16 -5.82
C GLU A 51 -7.18 -19.77 -5.72
N GLY A 52 -7.48 -18.47 -5.65
CA GLY A 52 -8.85 -17.98 -5.63
C GLY A 52 -9.65 -18.29 -6.90
N LEU A 53 -8.99 -18.36 -8.07
CA LEU A 53 -9.61 -18.74 -9.33
C LEU A 53 -9.78 -20.26 -9.44
N GLU A 54 -8.76 -21.04 -9.06
CA GLU A 54 -8.79 -22.51 -9.10
C GLU A 54 -9.83 -23.08 -8.13
N ASN A 55 -9.90 -22.52 -6.92
CA ASN A 55 -10.83 -22.94 -5.87
C ASN A 55 -11.95 -21.92 -5.65
N SER A 56 -12.44 -21.34 -6.75
CA SER A 56 -13.55 -20.38 -6.71
C SER A 56 -14.79 -21.01 -6.05
N LYS A 57 -15.37 -20.28 -5.12
CA LYS A 57 -16.61 -20.67 -4.41
C LYS A 57 -17.72 -19.75 -4.87
N ASP A 58 -18.93 -20.30 -5.00
CA ASP A 58 -20.11 -19.45 -5.23
C ASP A 58 -20.25 -18.48 -4.05
N PRO A 59 -20.18 -17.16 -4.29
CA PRO A 59 -20.30 -16.17 -3.23
C PRO A 59 -21.64 -16.24 -2.49
N LEU A 60 -22.68 -16.82 -3.10
CA LEU A 60 -23.99 -17.04 -2.47
C LEU A 60 -23.96 -18.12 -1.38
N ASN A 61 -22.92 -18.97 -1.33
CA ASN A 61 -22.75 -19.96 -0.27
C ASN A 61 -22.26 -19.35 1.07
N PHE A 62 -21.97 -18.05 1.11
CA PHE A 62 -21.56 -17.32 2.31
C PHE A 62 -22.66 -16.41 2.89
N LEU A 63 -23.86 -16.42 2.29
CA LEU A 63 -25.08 -15.77 2.79
C LEU A 63 -25.99 -16.80 3.47
#